data_AF-A0A4U0SKH6-F1
#
_entry.id   AF-A0A4U0SKH6-F1
#
_cell.length_a   1.000
_cell.length_b   1.000
_cell.length_c   1.000
_cell.angle_alpha   90.00
_cell.angle_beta   90.00
_cell.angle_gamma   90.00
#
_symmetry.space_group_name_H-M   'P 1'
#
loop_
_entity.id
_entity.type
_entity.pdbx_description
1 polymer ?
#
loop_
_entity_poly.entity_id
_entity_poly.type
_entity_poly.pdbx_seq_one_letter_code
_entity_poly.pdbx_strand_id
1 'polypeptide(L)'
;MLTAAGAAGAVGSVALLSAHGLRRELAALRADLAAARAAIAVPRARTAPDTTDIRAAVADALADERERELSEARAFWAAQEAREGADTPFLGATGPVPGAEHSDYEVLPFGPYMPRQADLAGLDSGGLPAPAHPSSPDFGFPSPVVANQEQTAERLAELADDGVPLADVRPGPLGTLDVYVFADGTTLCMTPGHRETALQLSDALDRGEIPVLLGGSAIAGAYALTFTYGEESVYILADRVVASL
;
A
#
# COMPACT_ATOMS: atom_id res chain seq x y z
N MET A 1 -66.97 -13.92 42.44
CA MET A 1 -66.57 -12.56 42.00
C MET A 1 -65.46 -11.96 42.87
N LEU A 2 -65.55 -12.01 44.21
CA LEU A 2 -64.47 -11.53 45.10
C LEU A 2 -63.10 -12.22 44.89
N THR A 3 -63.08 -13.52 44.60
CA THR A 3 -61.84 -14.28 44.36
C THR A 3 -61.13 -13.87 43.07
N ALA A 4 -61.87 -13.60 42.00
CA ALA A 4 -61.32 -13.15 40.72
C ALA A 4 -60.74 -11.73 40.81
N ALA A 5 -61.39 -10.84 41.57
CA ALA A 5 -60.89 -9.48 41.82
C ALA A 5 -59.60 -9.49 42.66
N GLY A 6 -59.51 -10.37 43.67
CA GLY A 6 -58.29 -10.54 44.48
C GLY A 6 -57.11 -11.06 43.67
N ALA A 7 -57.33 -12.03 42.77
CA ALA A 7 -56.28 -12.57 41.91
C ALA A 7 -55.70 -11.52 40.95
N ALA A 8 -56.55 -10.67 40.35
CA ALA A 8 -56.12 -9.59 39.47
C ALA A 8 -55.26 -8.54 40.22
N GLY A 9 -55.63 -8.19 41.45
CA GLY A 9 -54.85 -7.28 42.30
C GLY A 9 -53.47 -7.83 42.63
N ALA A 10 -53.38 -9.12 42.99
CA ALA A 10 -52.10 -9.77 43.30
C ALA A 10 -51.14 -9.79 42.09
N VAL A 11 -51.64 -10.13 40.89
CA VAL A 11 -50.84 -10.12 39.66
C VAL A 11 -50.37 -8.69 39.33
N GLY A 12 -51.23 -7.69 39.47
CA GLY A 12 -50.87 -6.28 39.28
C GLY A 12 -49.77 -5.81 40.24
N SER A 13 -49.85 -6.19 41.52
CA SER A 13 -48.81 -5.87 42.51
C SER A 13 -47.48 -6.56 42.21
N VAL A 14 -47.50 -7.83 41.79
CA VAL A 14 -46.28 -8.57 41.40
C VAL A 14 -45.63 -7.94 40.17
N ALA A 15 -46.41 -7.58 39.16
CA ALA A 15 -45.90 -6.90 37.97
C ALA A 15 -45.27 -5.54 38.33
N LEU A 16 -45.90 -4.78 39.22
CA LEU A 16 -45.40 -3.48 39.66
C LEU A 16 -44.09 -3.59 40.46
N LEU A 17 -44.02 -4.56 41.39
CA LEU A 17 -42.79 -4.84 42.15
C LEU A 17 -41.64 -5.29 41.25
N SER A 18 -41.93 -6.13 40.25
CA SER A 18 -40.95 -6.59 39.26
C SER A 18 -40.44 -5.43 38.40
N ALA A 19 -41.33 -4.56 37.91
CA ALA A 19 -40.96 -3.37 37.16
C ALA A 19 -40.12 -2.39 38.00
N HIS A 20 -40.44 -2.25 39.30
CA HIS A 20 -39.65 -1.41 40.21
C HIS A 20 -38.27 -2.01 40.48
N GLY A 21 -38.17 -3.34 40.62
CA GLY A 21 -36.90 -4.07 40.71
C GLY A 21 -36.01 -3.83 39.49
N LEU A 22 -36.55 -4.05 38.28
CA LEU A 22 -35.83 -3.83 37.02
C LEU A 22 -35.38 -2.37 36.84
N ARG A 23 -36.20 -1.38 37.25
CA ARG A 23 -35.80 0.04 37.22
C ARG A 23 -34.62 0.33 38.16
N ARG A 24 -34.56 -0.31 39.32
CA ARG A 24 -33.43 -0.18 40.25
C ARG A 24 -32.17 -0.83 39.68
N GLU A 25 -32.29 -2.02 39.09
CA GLU A 25 -31.16 -2.72 38.45
C GLU A 25 -30.58 -1.92 37.27
N LEU A 26 -31.44 -1.36 36.41
CA LEU A 26 -31.00 -0.48 35.32
C LEU A 26 -30.32 0.80 35.83
N ALA A 27 -30.80 1.37 36.93
CA ALA A 27 -30.16 2.53 37.54
C ALA A 27 -28.78 2.17 38.11
N ALA A 28 -28.63 1.01 38.74
CA ALA A 28 -27.35 0.50 39.24
C ALA A 28 -26.37 0.24 38.09
N LEU A 29 -26.78 -0.49 37.06
CA LEU A 29 -25.94 -0.75 35.87
C LEU A 29 -25.48 0.54 35.17
N ARG A 30 -26.35 1.55 35.08
CA ARG A 30 -25.98 2.86 34.53
C ARG A 30 -24.94 3.57 35.39
N ALA A 31 -25.03 3.47 36.71
CA ALA A 31 -24.06 4.04 37.63
C ALA A 31 -22.70 3.32 37.52
N ASP A 32 -22.71 1.97 37.47
CA ASP A 32 -21.50 1.17 37.31
C ASP A 32 -20.81 1.45 35.97
N LEU A 33 -21.57 1.57 34.88
CA LEU A 33 -21.04 1.90 33.55
C LEU A 33 -20.47 3.32 33.52
N ALA A 34 -21.13 4.29 34.17
CA ALA A 34 -20.60 5.64 34.32
C ALA A 34 -19.29 5.66 35.12
N ALA A 35 -19.20 4.90 36.22
CA ALA A 35 -17.99 4.75 37.01
C ALA A 35 -16.86 4.06 36.22
N ALA A 36 -17.16 3.00 35.47
CA ALA A 36 -16.20 2.32 34.61
C ALA A 36 -15.67 3.23 33.50
N ARG A 37 -16.55 4.04 32.87
CA ARG A 37 -16.15 5.05 31.88
C ARG A 37 -15.29 6.16 32.49
N ALA A 38 -15.56 6.57 33.73
CA ALA A 38 -14.73 7.54 34.42
C ALA A 38 -13.35 6.97 34.82
N ALA A 39 -13.29 5.67 35.13
CA ALA A 39 -12.04 4.96 35.41
C ALA A 39 -11.18 4.74 34.14
N ILE A 40 -11.82 4.57 32.98
CA ILE A 40 -11.16 4.58 31.67
C ILE A 40 -10.91 6.04 31.28
N ALA A 41 -9.91 6.66 31.90
CA ALA A 41 -9.41 7.95 31.49
C ALA A 41 -8.67 7.80 30.15
N VAL A 42 -9.41 7.81 29.03
CA VAL A 42 -8.80 7.93 27.70
C VAL A 42 -8.13 9.31 27.64
N PRO A 43 -6.81 9.38 27.41
CA PRO A 43 -6.14 10.66 27.26
C PRO A 43 -6.87 11.49 26.20
N ARG A 44 -7.29 12.71 26.58
CA ARG A 44 -7.96 13.62 25.65
C ARG A 44 -7.08 13.76 24.41
N ALA A 45 -7.66 13.54 23.23
CA ALA A 45 -6.96 13.77 21.96
C ALA A 45 -6.32 15.17 22.00
N ARG A 46 -5.01 15.25 21.79
CA ARG A 46 -4.29 16.52 21.71
C ARG A 46 -4.95 17.35 20.62
N THR A 47 -5.63 18.43 21.00
CA THR A 47 -6.45 19.25 20.08
C THR A 47 -5.62 20.12 19.14
N ALA A 48 -4.31 20.17 19.35
CA ALA A 48 -3.35 20.67 18.38
C ALA A 48 -2.16 19.70 18.38
N PRO A 49 -2.02 18.82 17.37
CA PRO A 49 -0.69 18.35 17.03
C PRO A 49 0.10 19.58 16.61
N ASP A 50 1.28 19.81 17.19
CA ASP A 50 2.23 20.71 16.55
C ASP A 50 2.74 20.00 15.29
N THR A 51 1.91 20.05 14.25
CA THR A 51 2.14 19.34 12.98
C THR A 51 3.43 19.78 12.33
N THR A 52 3.93 20.97 12.66
CA THR A 52 5.23 21.46 12.21
C THR A 52 6.34 20.76 12.97
N ASP A 53 6.27 20.66 14.30
CA ASP A 53 7.25 19.93 15.10
C ASP A 53 7.30 18.43 14.75
N ILE A 54 6.14 17.81 14.50
CA ILE A 54 6.08 16.40 14.08
C ILE A 54 6.72 16.23 12.70
N ARG A 55 6.41 17.11 11.73
CA ARG A 55 7.03 17.05 10.40
C ARG A 55 8.54 17.29 10.46
N ALA A 56 8.99 18.22 11.30
CA ALA A 56 10.42 18.47 11.51
C ALA A 56 11.12 17.24 12.11
N ALA A 57 10.56 16.67 13.19
CA ALA A 57 11.12 15.48 13.82
C ALA A 57 11.16 14.25 12.87
N VAL A 58 10.14 14.07 12.03
CA VAL A 58 10.11 13.00 11.03
C VAL A 58 11.12 13.27 9.91
N ALA A 59 11.26 14.52 9.46
CA ALA A 59 12.24 14.89 8.45
C ALA A 59 13.68 14.67 8.95
N ASP A 60 13.97 15.05 10.19
CA ASP A 60 15.27 14.83 10.83
C ASP A 60 15.58 13.34 10.95
N ALA A 61 14.61 12.54 11.42
CA ALA A 61 14.79 11.09 11.54
C ALA A 61 15.01 10.40 10.17
N LEU A 62 14.31 10.84 9.12
CA LEU A 62 14.52 10.32 7.76
C LEU A 62 15.88 10.75 7.18
N ALA A 63 16.36 11.95 7.51
CA ALA A 63 17.68 12.42 7.08
C ALA A 63 18.81 11.61 7.73
N ASP A 64 18.69 11.31 9.03
CA ASP A 64 19.64 10.47 9.76
C ASP A 64 19.70 9.04 9.18
N GLU A 65 18.55 8.44 8.86
CA GLU A 65 18.50 7.11 8.22
C GLU A 65 19.11 7.15 6.81
N ARG A 66 18.82 8.19 6.01
CA ARG A 66 19.41 8.39 4.68
C ARG A 66 20.93 8.51 4.73
N GLU A 67 21.49 9.25 5.68
CA GLU A 67 22.95 9.35 5.82
C GLU A 67 23.57 8.01 6.24
N ARG A 68 22.86 7.23 7.07
CA ARG A 68 23.29 5.87 7.42
C ARG A 68 23.32 4.97 6.19
N GLU A 69 22.25 4.92 5.40
CA GLU A 69 22.21 4.14 4.15
C GLU A 69 23.31 4.58 3.17
N LEU A 70 23.53 5.89 3.02
CA LEU A 70 24.59 6.42 2.17
C LEU A 70 25.98 6.02 2.68
N SER A 71 26.20 5.99 3.99
CA SER A 71 27.47 5.56 4.59
C SER A 71 27.74 4.07 4.35
N GLU A 72 26.71 3.23 4.45
CA GLU A 72 26.79 1.80 4.18
C GLU A 72 27.06 1.55 2.68
N ALA A 73 26.40 2.29 1.80
CA ALA A 73 26.65 2.22 0.36
C ALA A 73 28.09 2.66 0.02
N ARG A 74 28.59 3.76 0.59
CA ARG A 74 29.98 4.20 0.40
C ARG A 74 30.97 3.13 0.87
N ALA A 75 30.71 2.49 2.01
CA ALA A 75 31.56 1.43 2.55
C ALA A 75 31.54 0.17 1.65
N PHE A 76 30.37 -0.21 1.15
CA PHE A 76 30.22 -1.33 0.22
C PHE A 76 31.04 -1.10 -1.06
N TRP A 77 30.89 0.07 -1.68
CA TRP A 77 31.62 0.40 -2.91
C TRP A 77 33.13 0.48 -2.69
N ALA A 78 33.59 1.08 -1.59
CA ALA A 78 35.01 1.09 -1.24
C ALA A 78 35.58 -0.32 -1.05
N ALA A 79 34.81 -1.25 -0.47
CA ALA A 79 35.22 -2.63 -0.32
C ALA A 79 35.26 -3.39 -1.66
N GLN A 80 34.36 -3.07 -2.60
CA GLN A 80 34.39 -3.62 -3.95
C GLN A 80 35.61 -3.11 -4.74
N GLU A 81 35.87 -1.81 -4.72
CA GLU A 81 37.04 -1.21 -5.38
C GLU A 81 38.35 -1.79 -4.83
N ALA A 82 38.44 -2.03 -3.52
CA ALA A 82 39.59 -2.71 -2.91
C ALA A 82 39.77 -4.16 -3.39
N ARG A 83 38.67 -4.90 -3.63
CA ARG A 83 38.71 -6.26 -4.20
C ARG A 83 39.12 -6.24 -5.67
N GLU A 84 38.57 -5.34 -6.47
CA GLU A 84 38.93 -5.17 -7.88
C GLU A 84 40.41 -4.77 -8.04
N GLY A 85 40.92 -3.90 -7.17
CA GLY A 85 42.35 -3.54 -7.14
C GLY A 85 43.25 -4.72 -6.74
N ALA A 86 42.80 -5.57 -5.81
CA ALA A 86 43.55 -6.76 -5.36
C ALA A 86 43.51 -7.92 -6.38
N ASP A 87 42.41 -8.06 -7.14
CA ASP A 87 42.23 -9.07 -8.17
C ASP A 87 42.85 -8.67 -9.53
N THR A 88 43.58 -7.56 -9.59
CA THR A 88 44.48 -7.27 -10.72
C THR A 88 45.51 -8.40 -10.79
N PRO A 89 45.47 -9.30 -11.80
CA PRO A 89 46.45 -10.36 -11.88
C PRO A 89 47.81 -9.70 -12.05
N PHE A 90 48.71 -9.96 -11.11
CA PHE A 90 50.12 -9.63 -11.23
C PHE A 90 50.71 -10.43 -12.40
N LEU A 91 50.52 -9.95 -13.62
CA LEU A 91 51.18 -10.40 -14.83
C LEU A 91 52.07 -9.24 -15.29
N GLY A 92 53.30 -9.22 -14.76
CA GLY A 92 54.29 -8.23 -15.19
C GLY A 92 55.45 -7.96 -14.24
N ALA A 93 55.82 -8.86 -13.32
CA ALA A 93 57.18 -8.83 -12.79
C ALA A 93 58.17 -9.32 -13.83
N THR A 94 58.57 -8.42 -14.73
CA THR A 94 59.86 -8.52 -15.41
C THR A 94 60.47 -7.12 -15.42
N GLY A 95 61.44 -6.92 -14.52
CA GLY A 95 62.25 -5.71 -14.50
C GLY A 95 62.97 -5.48 -15.84
N PRO A 96 63.51 -4.27 -16.08
CA PRO A 96 64.07 -3.91 -17.37
C PRO A 96 65.35 -4.71 -17.62
N VAL A 97 65.36 -5.53 -18.66
CA VAL A 97 66.57 -6.13 -19.23
C VAL A 97 67.21 -5.08 -20.15
N PRO A 98 68.47 -4.69 -19.96
CA PRO A 98 69.13 -3.71 -20.82
C PRO A 98 69.57 -4.39 -22.14
N GLY A 99 69.16 -3.83 -23.28
CA GLY A 99 69.72 -4.17 -24.60
C GLY A 99 68.83 -4.95 -25.56
N ALA A 100 67.56 -4.56 -25.74
CA ALA A 100 66.75 -5.03 -26.87
C ALA A 100 66.54 -3.87 -27.87
N GLU A 101 67.26 -3.99 -28.98
CA GLU A 101 67.23 -3.09 -30.12
C GLU A 101 65.92 -3.26 -30.92
N HIS A 102 65.60 -2.24 -31.70
CA HIS A 102 64.38 -2.10 -32.48
C HIS A 102 64.09 -3.32 -33.37
N SER A 103 62.92 -3.93 -33.20
CA SER A 103 62.29 -4.77 -34.24
C SER A 103 60.76 -4.71 -34.11
N ASP A 104 60.19 -3.82 -34.90
CA ASP A 104 58.97 -3.94 -35.68
C ASP A 104 58.20 -5.29 -35.67
N TYR A 105 56.90 -5.15 -35.36
CA TYR A 105 55.73 -6.02 -35.60
C TYR A 105 55.75 -7.47 -35.09
N GLU A 106 55.11 -7.68 -33.92
CA GLU A 106 54.27 -8.87 -33.71
C GLU A 106 53.10 -8.54 -32.77
N VAL A 107 51.95 -8.22 -33.36
CA VAL A 107 50.65 -8.21 -32.66
C VAL A 107 50.28 -9.67 -32.43
N LEU A 108 50.41 -10.14 -31.18
CA LEU A 108 49.81 -11.42 -30.79
C LEU A 108 48.30 -11.25 -30.59
N PRO A 109 47.47 -12.09 -31.25
CA PRO A 109 46.05 -11.88 -31.36
C PRO A 109 45.26 -12.69 -30.31
N PHE A 110 44.11 -12.16 -29.90
CA PHE A 110 43.03 -12.83 -29.14
C PHE A 110 43.22 -13.03 -27.62
N GLY A 111 43.04 -11.95 -26.87
CA GLY A 111 42.21 -12.00 -25.65
C GLY A 111 41.01 -11.06 -25.86
N PRO A 112 39.81 -11.34 -25.33
CA PRO A 112 38.70 -10.40 -25.44
C PRO A 112 39.09 -9.11 -24.72
N TYR A 113 39.38 -8.07 -25.50
CA TYR A 113 39.56 -6.73 -24.97
C TYR A 113 38.22 -6.30 -24.38
N MET A 114 38.09 -6.42 -23.06
CA MET A 114 37.02 -5.77 -22.30
C MET A 114 37.46 -4.32 -22.09
N PRO A 115 36.82 -3.34 -22.75
CA PRO A 115 37.15 -1.95 -22.52
C PRO A 115 36.88 -1.61 -21.06
N ARG A 116 37.89 -1.05 -20.40
CA ARG A 116 37.73 -0.44 -19.07
C ARG A 116 36.97 0.87 -19.24
N GLN A 117 36.17 1.23 -18.24
CA GLN A 117 35.23 2.36 -18.31
C GLN A 117 35.90 3.70 -18.70
N ALA A 118 37.18 3.88 -18.39
CA ALA A 118 37.99 5.02 -18.82
C ALA A 118 38.22 5.10 -20.34
N ASP A 119 38.21 3.98 -21.06
CA ASP A 119 38.41 3.92 -22.51
C ASP A 119 37.15 4.36 -23.28
N LEU A 120 35.99 4.41 -22.61
CA LEU A 120 34.71 4.89 -23.16
C LEU A 120 34.47 6.38 -22.92
N ALA A 121 35.27 7.03 -22.05
CA ALA A 121 35.09 8.43 -21.66
C ALA A 121 35.32 9.47 -22.78
N GLY A 122 35.85 9.03 -23.93
CA GLY A 122 36.04 9.87 -25.14
C GLY A 122 35.08 9.57 -26.28
N LEU A 123 34.18 8.59 -26.14
CA LEU A 123 33.07 8.37 -27.06
C LEU A 123 31.91 9.21 -26.54
N ASP A 124 31.74 10.41 -27.10
CA ASP A 124 30.52 11.20 -26.93
C ASP A 124 29.35 10.27 -27.24
N SER A 125 28.67 9.83 -26.19
CA SER A 125 27.52 8.94 -26.28
C SER A 125 26.43 9.74 -26.96
N GLY A 126 26.33 9.61 -28.27
CA GLY A 126 25.41 10.38 -29.10
C GLY A 126 23.98 10.26 -28.56
N GLY A 127 23.56 11.29 -27.82
CA GLY A 127 22.18 11.69 -27.58
C GLY A 127 21.26 10.75 -26.80
N LEU A 128 21.71 9.57 -26.34
CA LEU A 128 20.87 8.71 -25.49
C LEU A 128 21.15 9.00 -24.02
N PRO A 129 20.15 9.43 -23.22
CA PRO A 129 20.35 9.67 -21.81
C PRO A 129 20.81 8.37 -21.15
N ALA A 130 21.99 8.38 -20.54
CA ALA A 130 22.40 7.31 -19.65
C ALA A 130 21.28 7.11 -18.61
N PRO A 131 20.91 5.86 -18.26
CA PRO A 131 19.96 5.62 -17.18
C PRO A 131 20.47 6.36 -15.94
N ALA A 132 19.67 7.29 -15.42
CA ALA A 132 20.08 8.10 -14.29
C ALA A 132 20.48 7.17 -13.13
N HIS A 133 21.62 7.47 -12.50
CA HIS A 133 22.07 6.73 -11.32
C HIS A 133 21.12 7.03 -10.14
N PRO A 134 20.75 6.09 -9.26
CA PRO A 134 19.81 6.32 -8.15
C PRO A 134 20.22 7.45 -7.18
N SER A 135 21.50 7.81 -7.19
CA SER A 135 22.07 8.90 -6.39
C SER A 135 22.21 10.22 -7.15
N SER A 136 21.78 10.28 -8.42
CA SER A 136 21.76 11.51 -9.21
C SER A 136 20.62 12.41 -8.73
N PRO A 137 20.82 13.74 -8.61
CA PRO A 137 19.74 14.68 -8.29
C PRO A 137 18.62 14.68 -9.36
N ASP A 138 18.90 14.19 -10.56
CA ASP A 138 17.93 14.01 -11.64
C ASP A 138 17.21 12.64 -11.62
N PHE A 139 17.55 11.77 -10.67
CA PHE A 139 16.80 10.53 -10.42
C PHE A 139 15.52 10.88 -9.68
N GLY A 140 14.54 11.38 -10.44
CA GLY A 140 13.17 11.46 -9.95
C GLY A 140 12.69 10.04 -9.69
N PHE A 141 12.49 9.68 -8.42
CA PHE A 141 11.46 8.69 -8.12
C PHE A 141 10.21 9.22 -8.83
N PRO A 142 9.53 8.46 -9.71
CA PRO A 142 8.20 8.87 -10.10
C PRO A 142 7.49 9.08 -8.77
N SER A 143 7.16 10.34 -8.47
CA SER A 143 6.28 10.64 -7.34
C SER A 143 5.15 9.66 -7.51
N PRO A 144 4.87 8.78 -6.53
CA PRO A 144 3.79 7.83 -6.68
C PRO A 144 2.62 8.69 -7.15
N VAL A 145 2.07 8.36 -8.32
CA VAL A 145 0.84 8.99 -8.77
C VAL A 145 -0.13 8.57 -7.69
N VAL A 146 -0.27 9.43 -6.68
CA VAL A 146 -1.33 9.31 -5.70
C VAL A 146 -2.54 9.49 -6.60
N ALA A 147 -3.16 8.38 -6.96
CA ALA A 147 -4.44 8.39 -7.66
C ALA A 147 -5.27 9.44 -6.95
N ASN A 148 -5.64 10.50 -7.67
CA ASN A 148 -6.35 11.61 -7.05
C ASN A 148 -7.63 11.00 -6.47
N GLN A 149 -7.82 11.08 -5.16
CA GLN A 149 -8.96 10.45 -4.48
C GLN A 149 -10.28 10.98 -5.04
N GLU A 150 -10.29 12.26 -5.40
CA GLU A 150 -11.43 12.93 -6.03
C GLU A 150 -11.73 12.35 -7.41
N GLN A 151 -10.71 12.19 -8.27
CA GLN A 151 -10.84 11.53 -9.57
C GLN A 151 -11.30 10.08 -9.45
N THR A 152 -10.79 9.35 -8.45
CA THR A 152 -11.23 7.97 -8.19
C THR A 152 -12.69 7.93 -7.75
N ALA A 153 -13.12 8.87 -6.89
CA ALA A 153 -14.50 8.96 -6.44
C ALA A 153 -15.45 9.33 -7.58
N GLU A 154 -15.09 10.31 -8.42
CA GLU A 154 -15.83 10.66 -9.64
C GLU A 154 -16.00 9.45 -10.55
N ARG A 155 -14.91 8.71 -10.81
CA ARG A 155 -14.95 7.53 -11.68
C ARG A 155 -15.82 6.41 -11.11
N LEU A 156 -15.79 6.19 -9.79
CA LEU A 156 -16.66 5.22 -9.12
C LEU A 156 -18.14 5.64 -9.20
N ALA A 157 -18.44 6.94 -9.13
CA ALA A 157 -19.79 7.45 -9.29
C ALA A 157 -20.28 7.27 -10.73
N GLU A 158 -19.45 7.59 -11.73
CA GLU A 158 -19.77 7.36 -13.15
C GLU A 158 -20.07 5.89 -13.44
N LEU A 159 -19.21 4.97 -12.98
CA LEU A 159 -19.44 3.53 -13.16
C LEU A 159 -20.76 3.04 -12.54
N ALA A 160 -21.15 3.65 -11.41
CA ALA A 160 -22.38 3.30 -10.71
C ALA A 160 -23.63 3.89 -11.40
N ASP A 161 -23.55 5.16 -11.83
CA ASP A 161 -24.64 5.83 -12.53
C ASP A 161 -24.91 5.20 -13.90
N ASP A 162 -23.85 4.85 -14.63
CA ASP A 162 -23.94 4.18 -15.93
C ASP A 162 -24.25 2.68 -15.82
N GLY A 163 -24.13 2.10 -14.62
CA GLY A 163 -24.37 0.68 -14.37
C GLY A 163 -23.46 -0.22 -15.20
N VAL A 164 -22.20 0.17 -15.36
CA VAL A 164 -21.27 -0.52 -16.26
C VAL A 164 -21.04 -1.96 -15.76
N PRO A 165 -21.22 -2.98 -16.63
CA PRO A 165 -20.96 -4.37 -16.27
C PRO A 165 -19.50 -4.64 -15.89
N LEU A 166 -19.31 -5.45 -14.87
CA LEU A 166 -18.04 -6.08 -14.56
C LEU A 166 -17.77 -7.18 -15.59
N ALA A 167 -16.56 -7.19 -16.14
CA ALA A 167 -16.13 -8.13 -17.18
C ALA A 167 -15.12 -9.17 -16.68
N ASP A 168 -14.28 -8.82 -15.71
CA ASP A 168 -13.26 -9.71 -15.17
C ASP A 168 -12.87 -9.31 -13.73
N VAL A 169 -12.52 -10.30 -12.90
CA VAL A 169 -12.00 -10.10 -11.54
C VAL A 169 -10.79 -10.99 -11.33
N ARG A 170 -9.67 -10.36 -10.96
CA ARG A 170 -8.39 -11.02 -10.71
C ARG A 170 -7.96 -10.79 -9.27
N PRO A 171 -8.30 -11.71 -8.35
CA PRO A 171 -7.87 -11.59 -6.97
C PRO A 171 -6.36 -11.77 -6.84
N GLY A 172 -5.73 -10.89 -6.07
CA GLY A 172 -4.29 -10.93 -5.81
C GLY A 172 -3.88 -12.13 -4.96
N PRO A 173 -2.63 -12.59 -5.07
CA PRO A 173 -2.08 -13.56 -4.12
C PRO A 173 -2.16 -12.93 -2.72
N LEU A 174 -2.72 -13.67 -1.75
CA LEU A 174 -2.88 -13.22 -0.36
C LEU A 174 -3.76 -11.97 -0.14
N GLY A 175 -4.53 -11.51 -1.14
CA GLY A 175 -5.44 -10.36 -1.02
C GLY A 175 -4.74 -8.99 -1.04
N THR A 176 -3.50 -8.91 -1.52
CA THR A 176 -2.72 -7.67 -1.52
C THR A 176 -3.16 -6.68 -2.61
N LEU A 177 -3.58 -7.18 -3.78
CA LEU A 177 -4.01 -6.37 -4.90
C LEU A 177 -5.03 -7.12 -5.73
N ASP A 178 -6.29 -6.71 -5.65
CA ASP A 178 -7.34 -7.25 -6.50
C ASP A 178 -7.58 -6.29 -7.69
N VAL A 179 -7.75 -6.85 -8.88
CA VAL A 179 -8.01 -6.07 -10.11
C VAL A 179 -9.38 -6.42 -10.67
N TYR A 180 -10.21 -5.41 -10.89
CA TYR A 180 -11.56 -5.52 -11.44
C TYR A 180 -11.60 -4.79 -12.77
N VAL A 181 -12.07 -5.44 -13.83
CA VAL A 181 -12.17 -4.86 -15.17
C VAL A 181 -13.62 -4.73 -15.54
N PHE A 182 -14.03 -3.53 -15.94
CA PHE A 182 -15.37 -3.21 -16.40
C PHE A 182 -15.45 -3.27 -17.93
N ALA A 183 -16.66 -3.44 -18.46
CA ALA A 183 -16.90 -3.59 -19.89
C ALA A 183 -16.56 -2.33 -20.72
N ASP A 184 -16.53 -1.16 -20.09
CA ASP A 184 -16.08 0.10 -20.70
C ASP A 184 -14.55 0.22 -20.80
N GLY A 185 -13.81 -0.77 -20.28
CA GLY A 185 -12.35 -0.78 -20.20
C GLY A 185 -11.81 -0.24 -18.88
N THR A 186 -12.65 0.31 -18.00
CA THR A 186 -12.20 0.81 -16.70
C THR A 186 -11.66 -0.32 -15.84
N THR A 187 -10.54 -0.06 -15.17
CA THR A 187 -9.90 -0.98 -14.23
C THR A 187 -9.90 -0.38 -12.83
N LEU A 188 -10.32 -1.17 -11.84
CA LEU A 188 -10.17 -0.85 -10.42
C LEU A 188 -9.10 -1.73 -9.79
N CYS A 189 -8.08 -1.11 -9.23
CA CYS A 189 -7.06 -1.76 -8.42
C CYS A 189 -7.36 -1.51 -6.94
N MET A 190 -7.50 -2.57 -6.14
CA MET A 190 -7.89 -2.48 -4.72
C MET A 190 -6.84 -3.09 -3.80
N THR A 191 -6.46 -2.38 -2.72
CA THR A 191 -5.44 -2.81 -1.76
C THR A 191 -5.75 -2.36 -0.33
N PRO A 192 -5.70 -3.27 0.67
CA PRO A 192 -5.91 -4.70 0.52
C PRO A 192 -7.34 -4.97 0.03
N GLY A 193 -7.51 -6.01 -0.77
CA GLY A 193 -8.82 -6.44 -1.26
C GLY A 193 -9.46 -7.50 -0.37
N HIS A 194 -10.77 -7.73 -0.56
CA HIS A 194 -11.49 -8.79 0.15
C HIS A 194 -11.57 -10.05 -0.72
N ARG A 195 -10.62 -10.97 -0.53
CA ARG A 195 -10.45 -12.16 -1.37
C ARG A 195 -11.71 -13.01 -1.53
N GLU A 196 -12.48 -13.21 -0.45
CA GLU A 196 -13.71 -14.01 -0.51
C GLU A 196 -14.74 -13.38 -1.45
N THR A 197 -14.95 -12.07 -1.34
CA THR A 197 -15.83 -11.32 -2.25
C THR A 197 -15.31 -11.31 -3.69
N ALA A 198 -14.00 -11.15 -3.88
CA ALA A 198 -13.42 -11.19 -5.22
C ALA A 198 -13.66 -12.56 -5.90
N LEU A 199 -13.54 -13.66 -5.15
CA LEU A 199 -13.85 -15.00 -5.64
C LEU A 199 -15.34 -15.19 -5.91
N GLN A 200 -16.22 -14.65 -5.05
CA GLN A 200 -17.67 -14.69 -5.25
C GLN A 200 -18.09 -13.96 -6.53
N LEU A 201 -17.50 -12.78 -6.81
CA LEU A 201 -17.76 -12.05 -8.04
C LEU A 201 -17.17 -12.75 -9.27
N SER A 202 -16.00 -13.37 -9.16
CA SER A 202 -15.44 -14.21 -10.23
C SER A 202 -16.36 -15.39 -10.54
N ASP A 203 -16.87 -16.08 -9.52
CA ASP A 203 -17.78 -17.22 -9.70
C ASP A 203 -19.13 -16.78 -10.29
N ALA A 204 -19.62 -15.58 -9.94
CA ALA A 204 -20.80 -14.97 -10.58
C ALA A 204 -20.57 -14.73 -12.08
N LEU A 205 -19.42 -14.18 -12.46
CA LEU A 205 -19.05 -13.99 -13.87
C LEU A 205 -18.95 -15.33 -14.62
N ASP A 206 -18.37 -16.37 -13.99
CA ASP A 206 -18.28 -17.71 -14.57
C ASP A 206 -19.66 -18.36 -14.78
N ARG A 207 -20.66 -18.02 -13.93
CA ARG A 207 -22.06 -18.39 -14.11
C ARG A 207 -22.80 -17.59 -15.18
N GLY A 208 -22.17 -16.57 -15.76
CA GLY A 208 -22.77 -15.66 -16.75
C GLY A 208 -23.68 -14.60 -16.13
N GLU A 209 -23.56 -14.35 -14.83
CA GLU A 209 -24.21 -13.20 -14.20
C GLU A 209 -23.48 -11.90 -14.58
N ILE A 210 -24.15 -10.77 -14.36
CA ILE A 210 -23.65 -9.45 -14.79
C ILE A 210 -23.54 -8.55 -13.56
N PRO A 211 -22.44 -8.64 -12.79
CA PRO A 211 -22.23 -7.77 -11.66
C PRO A 211 -22.07 -6.32 -12.11
N VAL A 212 -22.72 -5.39 -11.42
CA VAL A 212 -22.56 -3.95 -11.63
C VAL A 212 -22.23 -3.27 -10.31
N LEU A 213 -21.46 -2.18 -10.37
CA LEU A 213 -21.22 -1.35 -9.21
C LEU A 213 -22.50 -0.53 -8.93
N LEU A 214 -23.04 -0.62 -7.73
CA LEU A 214 -24.16 0.23 -7.29
C LEU A 214 -23.70 1.54 -6.65
N GLY A 215 -22.47 1.56 -6.16
CA GLY A 215 -21.90 2.76 -5.56
C GLY A 215 -20.62 2.49 -4.79
N GLY A 216 -19.80 3.52 -4.70
CA GLY A 216 -18.63 3.58 -3.84
C GLY A 216 -18.71 4.77 -2.91
N SER A 217 -18.30 4.59 -1.66
CA SER A 217 -18.12 5.70 -0.71
C SER A 217 -16.71 5.67 -0.15
N ALA A 218 -16.11 6.86 -0.02
CA ALA A 218 -14.81 7.03 0.60
C ALA A 218 -14.97 7.63 2.01
N ILE A 219 -14.37 7.01 3.01
CA ILE A 219 -14.40 7.47 4.41
C ILE A 219 -12.98 7.40 4.97
N ALA A 220 -12.43 8.55 5.34
CA ALA A 220 -11.10 8.67 5.95
C ALA A 220 -9.97 7.96 5.16
N GLY A 221 -10.09 7.93 3.82
CA GLY A 221 -9.13 7.30 2.91
C GLY A 221 -9.42 5.86 2.54
N ALA A 222 -10.31 5.16 3.26
CA ALA A 222 -10.79 3.83 2.90
C ALA A 222 -12.04 3.91 2.01
N TYR A 223 -12.31 2.85 1.27
CA TYR A 223 -13.43 2.74 0.33
C TYR A 223 -14.35 1.58 0.71
N ALA A 224 -15.66 1.84 0.63
CA ALA A 224 -16.70 0.83 0.69
C ALA A 224 -17.43 0.78 -0.65
N LEU A 225 -17.37 -0.36 -1.33
CA LEU A 225 -17.97 -0.58 -2.65
C LEU A 225 -19.09 -1.62 -2.55
N THR A 226 -20.17 -1.38 -3.27
CA THR A 226 -21.31 -2.31 -3.33
C THR A 226 -21.49 -2.79 -4.75
N PHE A 227 -21.39 -4.10 -4.96
CA PHE A 227 -21.73 -4.74 -6.22
C PHE A 227 -23.06 -5.47 -6.10
N THR A 228 -23.83 -5.51 -7.18
CA THR A 228 -25.02 -6.36 -7.27
C THR A 228 -24.95 -7.23 -8.51
N TYR A 229 -25.46 -8.43 -8.41
CA TYR A 229 -25.70 -9.33 -9.54
C TYR A 229 -26.99 -10.10 -9.23
N GLY A 230 -27.93 -10.15 -10.19
CA GLY A 230 -29.25 -10.75 -9.94
C GLY A 230 -30.01 -10.05 -8.80
N GLU A 231 -30.40 -10.82 -7.77
CA GLU A 231 -31.04 -10.30 -6.55
C GLU A 231 -30.05 -10.19 -5.37
N GLU A 232 -28.79 -10.54 -5.58
CA GLU A 232 -27.75 -10.53 -4.54
C GLU A 232 -26.94 -9.24 -4.56
N SER A 233 -26.36 -8.91 -3.41
CA SER A 233 -25.44 -7.79 -3.26
C SER A 233 -24.25 -8.20 -2.42
N VAL A 234 -23.06 -7.73 -2.80
CA VAL A 234 -21.82 -8.00 -2.08
C VAL A 234 -21.08 -6.69 -1.82
N TYR A 235 -20.43 -6.64 -0.66
CA TYR A 235 -19.77 -5.44 -0.15
C TYR A 235 -18.27 -5.68 -0.02
N ILE A 236 -17.48 -4.72 -0.50
CA ILE A 236 -16.02 -4.74 -0.42
C ILE A 236 -15.56 -3.54 0.39
N LEU A 237 -14.67 -3.79 1.35
CA LEU A 237 -13.88 -2.75 2.02
C LEU A 237 -12.45 -2.81 1.50
N ALA A 238 -11.90 -1.67 1.10
CA ALA A 238 -10.54 -1.55 0.63
C ALA A 238 -9.88 -0.30 1.22
N ASP A 239 -8.63 -0.40 1.67
CA ASP A 239 -7.91 0.77 2.20
C ASP A 239 -7.56 1.76 1.09
N ARG A 240 -7.37 1.28 -0.14
CA ARG A 240 -7.08 2.08 -1.32
C ARG A 240 -7.78 1.50 -2.54
N VAL A 241 -8.32 2.38 -3.35
CA VAL A 241 -8.85 2.08 -4.68
C VAL A 241 -8.18 3.04 -5.66
N VAL A 242 -7.77 2.52 -6.81
CA VAL A 242 -7.32 3.30 -7.95
C VAL A 242 -8.20 2.94 -9.13
N ALA A 243 -8.87 3.93 -9.70
CA ALA A 243 -9.65 3.77 -10.93
C ALA A 243 -8.87 4.35 -12.10
N SER A 244 -8.67 3.55 -13.16
CA SER A 244 -8.06 4.00 -14.41
C SER A 244 -8.85 3.48 -15.59
N LEU A 245 -9.08 4.34 -16.58
CA LEU A 245 -9.52 3.96 -17.92
C LEU A 245 -8.32 3.68 -18.82
#